data_AF-A0A9D1XX83-F1
#
_entry.id   AF-A0A9D1XX83-F1
#
_cell.length_a   1.000
_cell.length_b   1.000
_cell.length_c   1.000
_cell.angle_alpha   90.00
_cell.angle_beta   90.00
_cell.angle_gamma   90.00
#
_symmetry.space_group_name_H-M   'P 1'
#
loop_
_entity.id
_entity.type
_entity.pdbx_description
1 polymer ?
#
loop_
_entity_poly.entity_id
_entity_poly.type
_entity_poly.pdbx_seq_one_letter_code
_entity_poly.pdbx_strand_id
1 'polypeptide(L)'
;MNWASVKNMLILMLVAANVFLLYNISVQRRSLEYIDEDEVADAVSLLYDRGLSVDIGCVPLRRFDAEIYESVYGEDYFNRTAELLSGSKRQNATIIPNGMMIVTENDDLFEFDNSLGFSYTKNNNNQTAAYTEINADNFDDYAAVYQKPNKSQASDVEDIVVSFLSAGYGSESLFDIRVDGCILEPATGNYYIKASQLIDGLVVYGHGVICVVSDGELVAASGHWYFFDFDTSYNSDLYDQVNILFSDLETLLSRRESENAQGSEEPLPGVVSVDACFTTYWNAEKTALYFIPSWQLGHSDGTLIVYNAANSTEYLSTR
;
A
#
# COMPACT_ATOMS: atom_id res chain seq x y z
N MET A 1 -38.95 14.17 55.01
CA MET A 1 -38.24 13.67 53.81
C MET A 1 -36.83 14.22 53.84
N ASN A 2 -35.80 13.37 53.91
CA ASN A 2 -34.41 13.83 54.06
C ASN A 2 -33.85 14.25 52.70
N TRP A 3 -33.79 15.56 52.43
CA TRP A 3 -33.32 16.13 51.17
C TRP A 3 -31.89 15.71 50.82
N ALA A 4 -31.05 15.47 51.83
CA ALA A 4 -29.70 14.94 51.63
C ALA A 4 -29.72 13.51 51.06
N SER A 5 -30.64 12.66 51.52
CA SER A 5 -30.82 11.30 50.99
C SER A 5 -31.32 11.29 49.55
N VAL A 6 -32.24 12.21 49.20
CA VAL A 6 -32.74 12.35 47.82
C VAL A 6 -31.61 12.82 46.87
N LYS A 7 -30.80 13.80 47.30
CA LYS A 7 -29.64 14.26 46.52
C LYS A 7 -28.61 13.15 46.30
N ASN A 8 -28.27 12.40 47.35
CA ASN A 8 -27.31 11.29 47.24
C ASN A 8 -27.83 10.19 46.31
N MET A 9 -29.12 9.87 46.35
CA MET A 9 -29.73 8.91 45.43
C MET A 9 -29.67 9.39 43.98
N LEU A 10 -29.98 10.67 43.71
CA LEU A 10 -29.88 11.26 42.37
C LEU A 10 -28.45 11.26 41.84
N ILE A 11 -27.46 11.59 42.69
CA ILE A 11 -26.04 11.54 42.32
C ILE A 11 -25.64 10.09 41.96
N LEU A 12 -26.05 9.11 42.77
CA LEU A 12 -25.71 7.70 42.55
C LEU A 12 -26.35 7.16 41.27
N MET A 13 -27.60 7.57 40.98
CA MET A 13 -28.28 7.23 39.73
C MET A 13 -27.61 7.86 38.51
N LEU A 14 -27.14 9.12 38.61
CA LEU A 14 -26.40 9.79 37.54
C LEU A 14 -25.06 9.10 37.27
N VAL A 15 -24.34 8.70 38.32
CA VAL A 15 -23.09 7.93 38.19
C VAL A 15 -23.34 6.59 37.52
N ALA A 16 -24.38 5.85 37.95
CA ALA A 16 -24.74 4.58 37.33
C ALA A 16 -25.12 4.73 35.86
N ALA A 17 -25.89 5.77 35.51
CA ALA A 17 -26.27 6.07 34.13
C ALA A 17 -25.06 6.42 33.26
N ASN A 18 -24.11 7.21 33.77
CA ASN A 18 -22.88 7.55 33.05
C ASN A 18 -21.98 6.34 32.84
N VAL A 19 -21.81 5.48 33.85
CA VAL A 19 -21.05 4.23 33.71
C VAL A 19 -21.70 3.30 32.69
N PHE A 20 -23.03 3.17 32.72
CA PHE A 20 -23.77 2.39 31.73
C PHE A 20 -23.60 2.95 30.32
N LEU A 21 -23.65 4.28 30.16
CA LEU A 21 -23.48 4.93 28.86
C LEU A 21 -22.05 4.75 28.33
N LEU A 22 -21.03 4.95 29.17
CA LEU A 22 -19.64 4.68 28.81
C LEU A 22 -19.42 3.21 28.41
N TYR A 23 -20.01 2.28 29.15
CA TYR A 23 -19.95 0.86 28.82
C TYR A 23 -20.59 0.58 27.45
N ASN A 24 -21.79 1.09 27.18
CA ASN A 24 -22.45 0.88 25.89
C ASN A 24 -21.69 1.53 24.73
N ILE A 25 -21.16 2.75 24.90
CA ILE A 25 -20.32 3.39 23.89
C ILE A 25 -19.06 2.55 23.64
N SER A 26 -18.42 2.04 24.70
CA SER A 26 -17.23 1.21 24.57
C SER A 26 -17.52 -0.11 23.85
N VAL A 27 -18.64 -0.76 24.18
CA VAL A 27 -19.05 -2.03 23.54
C VAL A 27 -19.43 -1.79 22.09
N GLN A 28 -20.24 -0.76 21.83
CA GLN A 28 -20.67 -0.41 20.47
C GLN A 28 -19.48 -0.02 19.59
N ARG A 29 -18.55 0.77 20.12
CA ARG A 29 -17.31 1.13 19.43
C ARG A 29 -16.47 -0.11 19.12
N ARG A 30 -16.30 -1.01 20.10
CA ARG A 30 -15.60 -2.28 19.88
C ARG A 30 -16.27 -3.11 18.79
N SER A 31 -17.60 -3.23 18.78
CA SER A 31 -18.32 -4.00 17.74
C SER A 31 -18.26 -3.37 16.34
N LEU A 32 -18.09 -2.03 16.26
CA LEU A 32 -17.96 -1.32 14.98
C LEU A 32 -16.52 -1.40 14.45
N GLU A 33 -15.52 -1.38 15.32
CA GLU A 33 -14.10 -1.35 14.93
C GLU A 33 -13.46 -2.74 14.88
N TYR A 34 -14.08 -3.78 15.46
CA TYR A 34 -13.49 -5.11 15.59
C TYR A 34 -14.50 -6.23 15.31
N ILE A 35 -13.98 -7.36 14.80
CA ILE A 35 -14.66 -8.66 14.74
C ILE A 35 -14.34 -9.44 16.01
N ASP A 36 -15.29 -10.26 16.49
CA ASP A 36 -15.05 -11.10 17.66
C ASP A 36 -14.02 -12.20 17.35
N GLU A 37 -13.17 -12.52 18.32
CA GLU A 37 -12.16 -13.58 18.19
C GLU A 37 -12.83 -14.95 17.94
N ASP A 38 -13.95 -15.20 18.62
CA ASP A 38 -14.73 -16.42 18.46
C ASP A 38 -15.33 -16.53 17.05
N GLU A 39 -15.81 -15.41 16.48
CA GLU A 39 -16.34 -15.37 15.12
C GLU A 39 -15.25 -15.67 14.07
N VAL A 40 -14.05 -15.12 14.25
CA VAL A 40 -12.90 -15.41 13.38
C VAL A 40 -12.48 -16.88 13.51
N ALA A 41 -12.42 -17.42 14.73
CA ALA A 41 -12.07 -18.81 14.97
C ALA A 41 -13.05 -19.79 14.32
N ASP A 42 -14.36 -19.53 14.44
CA ASP A 42 -15.41 -20.32 13.80
C ASP A 42 -15.30 -20.26 12.27
N ALA A 43 -15.06 -19.07 11.70
CA ALA A 43 -14.87 -18.92 10.27
C ALA A 43 -13.63 -19.66 9.75
N VAL A 44 -12.50 -19.59 10.45
CA VAL A 44 -11.27 -20.33 10.11
C VAL A 44 -11.51 -21.84 10.19
N SER A 45 -12.26 -22.32 11.18
CA SER A 45 -12.64 -23.73 11.26
C SER A 45 -13.48 -24.16 10.06
N LEU A 46 -14.44 -23.34 9.63
CA LEU A 46 -15.26 -23.63 8.44
C LEU A 46 -14.44 -23.64 7.14
N LEU A 47 -13.46 -22.73 7.00
CA LEU A 47 -12.54 -22.71 5.86
C LEU A 47 -11.67 -23.97 5.83
N TYR A 48 -11.17 -24.38 6.98
CA TYR A 48 -10.37 -25.61 7.13
C TYR A 48 -11.18 -26.86 6.74
N ASP A 49 -12.43 -26.96 7.19
CA ASP A 49 -13.33 -28.05 6.82
C ASP A 49 -13.60 -28.11 5.31
N ARG A 50 -13.48 -26.97 4.61
CA ARG A 50 -13.60 -26.86 3.15
C ARG A 50 -12.26 -26.97 2.41
N GLY A 51 -11.16 -27.22 3.13
CA GLY A 51 -9.85 -27.55 2.56
C GLY A 51 -8.87 -26.38 2.42
N LEU A 52 -9.17 -25.20 2.98
CA LEU A 52 -8.24 -24.07 3.04
C LEU A 52 -7.73 -23.90 4.48
N SER A 53 -6.44 -24.15 4.72
CA SER A 53 -5.84 -23.86 6.03
C SER A 53 -5.51 -22.38 6.13
N VAL A 54 -5.91 -21.73 7.23
CA VAL A 54 -5.61 -20.33 7.53
C VAL A 54 -4.93 -20.26 8.89
N ASP A 55 -3.81 -19.56 8.99
CA ASP A 55 -3.22 -19.24 10.30
C ASP A 55 -4.10 -18.20 11.00
N ILE A 56 -4.81 -18.60 12.05
CA ILE A 56 -5.70 -17.68 12.79
C ILE A 56 -4.96 -16.43 13.31
N GLY A 57 -3.66 -16.56 13.62
CA GLY A 57 -2.85 -15.44 14.10
C GLY A 57 -2.58 -14.37 13.05
N CYS A 58 -2.79 -14.67 11.77
CA CYS A 58 -2.60 -13.73 10.67
C CYS A 58 -3.87 -12.96 10.27
N VAL A 59 -5.04 -13.36 10.78
CA VAL A 59 -6.31 -12.69 10.49
C VAL A 59 -6.47 -11.49 11.45
N PRO A 60 -6.48 -10.24 10.95
CA PRO A 60 -6.65 -9.09 11.82
C PRO A 60 -8.05 -9.10 12.45
N LEU A 61 -8.16 -8.69 13.70
CA LEU A 61 -9.47 -8.53 14.37
C LEU A 61 -10.08 -7.16 14.09
N ARG A 62 -9.25 -6.15 13.84
CA ARG A 62 -9.72 -4.80 13.56
C ARG A 62 -10.35 -4.77 12.17
N ARG A 63 -11.58 -4.27 12.08
CA ARG A 63 -12.24 -3.99 10.81
C ARG A 63 -11.47 -2.90 10.08
N PHE A 64 -11.29 -3.11 8.79
CA PHE A 64 -10.75 -2.12 7.89
C PHE A 64 -11.89 -1.19 7.45
N ASP A 65 -11.77 0.09 7.77
CA ASP A 65 -12.70 1.14 7.37
C ASP A 65 -11.88 2.23 6.68
N ALA A 66 -12.08 2.39 5.38
CA ALA A 66 -11.36 3.34 4.54
C ALA A 66 -12.24 3.79 3.38
N GLU A 67 -12.02 5.02 2.93
CA GLU A 67 -12.73 5.58 1.79
C GLU A 67 -12.11 5.10 0.48
N ILE A 68 -12.91 5.08 -0.58
CA ILE A 68 -12.38 4.99 -1.94
C ILE A 68 -12.02 6.40 -2.38
N TYR A 69 -10.79 6.57 -2.83
CA TYR A 69 -10.30 7.84 -3.34
C TYR A 69 -10.31 7.85 -4.86
N GLU A 70 -10.71 8.98 -5.44
CA GLU A 70 -10.72 9.23 -6.87
C GLU A 70 -9.82 10.43 -7.18
N SER A 71 -8.96 10.27 -8.17
CA SER A 71 -8.14 11.35 -8.70
C SER A 71 -8.17 11.39 -10.22
N VAL A 72 -8.39 12.57 -10.75
CA VAL A 72 -8.38 12.91 -12.17
C VAL A 72 -7.11 13.70 -12.42
N TYR A 73 -6.06 13.03 -12.90
CA TYR A 73 -4.83 13.74 -13.20
C TYR A 73 -4.99 14.54 -14.50
N GLY A 74 -4.73 15.85 -14.42
CA GLY A 74 -4.88 16.78 -15.55
C GLY A 74 -3.84 16.54 -16.66
N GLU A 75 -4.07 17.16 -17.83
CA GLU A 75 -3.21 17.01 -19.02
C GLU A 75 -1.73 17.37 -18.78
N ASP A 76 -1.43 18.14 -17.72
CA ASP A 76 -0.09 18.61 -17.39
C ASP A 76 0.60 17.81 -16.26
N TYR A 77 0.02 16.67 -15.84
CA TYR A 77 0.50 15.83 -14.74
C TYR A 77 2.01 15.55 -14.83
N PHE A 78 2.48 14.99 -15.95
CA PHE A 78 3.89 14.59 -16.09
C PHE A 78 4.85 15.79 -16.03
N ASN A 79 4.51 16.89 -16.69
CA ASN A 79 5.35 18.09 -16.69
C ASN A 79 5.46 18.68 -15.29
N ARG A 80 4.31 18.87 -14.61
CA ARG A 80 4.29 19.43 -13.26
C ARG A 80 5.01 18.54 -12.26
N THR A 81 4.86 17.22 -12.35
CA THR A 81 5.62 16.27 -11.52
C THR A 81 7.12 16.43 -11.74
N ALA A 82 7.60 16.43 -12.98
CA ALA A 82 9.02 16.60 -13.28
C ALA A 82 9.57 17.94 -12.77
N GLU A 83 8.81 19.03 -12.90
CA GLU A 83 9.21 20.34 -12.42
C GLU A 83 9.29 20.43 -10.89
N LEU A 84 8.33 19.81 -10.19
CA LEU A 84 8.32 19.74 -8.73
C LEU A 84 9.47 18.90 -8.18
N LEU A 85 9.69 17.70 -8.74
CA LEU A 85 10.73 16.78 -8.28
C LEU A 85 12.15 17.29 -8.56
N SER A 86 12.37 17.92 -9.72
CA SER A 86 13.68 18.50 -10.06
C SER A 86 13.93 19.87 -9.44
N GLY A 87 12.87 20.57 -9.02
CA GLY A 87 12.93 21.99 -8.67
C GLY A 87 13.32 22.91 -9.84
N SER A 88 13.20 22.41 -11.08
CA SER A 88 13.64 23.08 -12.31
C SER A 88 12.56 23.04 -13.38
N LYS A 89 12.55 24.01 -14.29
CA LYS A 89 11.53 24.06 -15.34
C LYS A 89 11.76 22.97 -16.39
N ARG A 90 10.68 22.57 -17.05
CA ARG A 90 10.74 21.70 -18.22
C ARG A 90 11.48 22.40 -19.37
N GLN A 91 12.54 21.77 -19.86
CA GLN A 91 13.26 22.19 -21.06
C GLN A 91 12.67 21.53 -22.31
N ASN A 92 12.38 20.22 -22.24
CA ASN A 92 11.85 19.45 -23.35
C ASN A 92 10.86 18.37 -22.85
N ALA A 93 9.88 18.01 -23.67
CA ALA A 93 9.05 16.83 -23.49
C ALA A 93 8.87 16.10 -24.82
N THR A 94 9.05 14.78 -24.78
CA THR A 94 8.91 13.90 -25.94
C THR A 94 7.95 12.78 -25.59
N ILE A 95 6.93 12.58 -26.43
CA ILE A 95 6.04 11.42 -26.30
C ILE A 95 6.82 10.17 -26.69
N ILE A 96 6.79 9.16 -25.82
CA ILE A 96 7.37 7.83 -26.04
C ILE A 96 6.22 6.80 -26.15
N PRO A 97 6.44 5.60 -26.70
CA PRO A 97 5.35 4.66 -27.00
C PRO A 97 4.38 4.37 -25.85
N ASN A 98 4.90 4.36 -24.60
CA ASN A 98 4.11 4.03 -23.41
C ASN A 98 3.96 5.19 -22.42
N GLY A 99 4.26 6.44 -22.82
CA GLY A 99 4.11 7.59 -21.95
C GLY A 99 4.90 8.82 -22.39
N MET A 100 5.62 9.46 -21.48
CA MET A 100 6.29 10.73 -21.72
C MET A 100 7.69 10.78 -21.12
N MET A 101 8.65 11.25 -21.92
CA MET A 101 10.00 11.57 -21.48
C MET A 101 10.13 13.09 -21.33
N ILE A 102 10.62 13.55 -20.19
CA ILE A 102 10.80 14.98 -19.87
C ILE A 102 12.25 15.23 -19.47
N VAL A 103 12.81 16.30 -20.02
CA VAL A 103 14.13 16.83 -19.63
C VAL A 103 13.94 18.23 -19.05
N THR A 104 14.55 18.50 -17.90
CA THR A 104 14.47 19.79 -17.20
C THR A 104 15.68 20.67 -17.50
N GLU A 105 15.66 21.96 -17.09
CA GLU A 105 16.80 22.88 -17.33
C GLU A 105 18.09 22.47 -16.58
N ASN A 106 17.98 21.60 -15.57
CA ASN A 106 19.13 21.02 -14.87
C ASN A 106 19.64 19.73 -15.53
N ASP A 107 19.18 19.43 -16.75
CA ASP A 107 19.43 18.16 -17.45
C ASP A 107 18.88 16.92 -16.71
N ASP A 108 18.02 17.05 -15.70
CA ASP A 108 17.34 15.88 -15.12
C ASP A 108 16.40 15.24 -16.12
N LEU A 109 16.44 13.91 -16.20
CA LEU A 109 15.64 13.08 -17.08
C LEU A 109 14.56 12.37 -16.28
N PHE A 110 13.32 12.46 -16.76
CA PHE A 110 12.18 11.72 -16.25
C PHE A 110 11.54 10.92 -17.39
N GLU A 111 11.23 9.65 -17.14
CA GLU A 111 10.36 8.86 -18.00
C GLU A 111 9.15 8.42 -17.21
N PHE A 112 7.96 8.75 -17.69
CA PHE A 112 6.70 8.32 -17.10
C PHE A 112 6.01 7.36 -18.06
N ASP A 113 5.40 6.31 -17.52
CA ASP A 113 4.53 5.42 -18.26
C ASP A 113 3.05 5.59 -17.88
N ASN A 114 2.17 5.06 -18.72
CA ASN A 114 0.72 5.14 -18.52
C ASN A 114 0.19 4.24 -17.40
N SER A 115 1.03 3.37 -16.82
CA SER A 115 0.74 2.51 -15.67
C SER A 115 1.21 3.10 -14.34
N LEU A 116 1.54 4.40 -14.30
CA LEU A 116 2.10 5.12 -13.14
C LEU A 116 3.55 4.70 -12.79
N GLY A 117 4.20 3.97 -13.68
CA GLY A 117 5.62 3.75 -13.61
C GLY A 117 6.37 5.04 -13.94
N PHE A 118 7.48 5.22 -13.25
CA PHE A 118 8.30 6.41 -13.33
C PHE A 118 9.78 6.02 -13.20
N SER A 119 10.63 6.71 -13.95
CA SER A 119 12.07 6.71 -13.75
C SER A 119 12.61 8.13 -13.72
N TYR A 120 13.63 8.34 -12.89
CA TYR A 120 14.37 9.58 -12.72
C TYR A 120 15.86 9.29 -12.84
N THR A 121 16.57 10.19 -13.54
CA THR A 121 18.03 10.22 -13.54
C THR A 121 18.50 11.68 -13.45
N LYS A 122 19.34 11.97 -12.46
CA LYS A 122 19.90 13.30 -12.27
C LYS A 122 20.91 13.66 -13.37
N ASN A 123 20.86 14.89 -13.87
CA ASN A 123 21.77 15.44 -14.90
C ASN A 123 21.95 14.55 -16.14
N ASN A 124 20.93 13.75 -16.51
CA ASN A 124 20.95 12.81 -17.64
C ASN A 124 22.20 11.91 -17.63
N ASN A 125 22.64 11.52 -16.43
CA ASN A 125 23.81 10.67 -16.26
C ASN A 125 23.50 9.28 -16.83
N ASN A 126 24.00 8.99 -18.04
CA ASN A 126 23.85 7.72 -18.76
C ASN A 126 24.37 6.47 -18.00
N GLN A 127 24.82 6.61 -16.75
CA GLN A 127 25.00 5.49 -15.82
C GLN A 127 23.66 4.84 -15.40
N THR A 128 22.52 5.26 -15.95
CA THR A 128 21.18 4.67 -15.74
C THR A 128 21.17 3.14 -15.80
N ALA A 129 21.92 2.53 -16.74
CA ALA A 129 22.02 1.07 -16.84
C ALA A 129 22.68 0.39 -15.62
N ALA A 130 23.52 1.11 -14.86
CA ALA A 130 24.15 0.62 -13.64
C ALA A 130 23.20 0.67 -12.41
N TYR A 131 22.12 1.45 -12.48
CA TYR A 131 21.17 1.62 -11.37
C TYR A 131 19.89 0.79 -11.50
N THR A 132 19.65 0.18 -12.67
CA THR A 132 18.45 -0.62 -12.96
C THR A 132 18.53 -2.08 -12.55
N GLU A 133 19.68 -2.55 -12.03
CA GLU A 133 19.84 -3.95 -11.60
C GLU A 133 18.96 -4.29 -10.38
N ILE A 134 18.74 -3.31 -9.50
CA ILE A 134 17.96 -3.45 -8.28
C ILE A 134 16.60 -2.77 -8.47
N ASN A 135 15.53 -3.52 -8.27
CA ASN A 135 14.15 -3.06 -8.34
C ASN A 135 13.37 -3.56 -7.10
N ALA A 136 12.09 -3.21 -6.99
CA ALA A 136 11.28 -3.56 -5.83
C ALA A 136 11.13 -5.07 -5.60
N ASP A 137 11.16 -5.87 -6.68
CA ASP A 137 10.93 -7.31 -6.67
C ASP A 137 12.17 -8.10 -6.22
N ASN A 138 13.37 -7.63 -6.57
CA ASN A 138 14.63 -8.31 -6.22
C ASN A 138 15.42 -7.62 -5.09
N PHE A 139 14.93 -6.51 -4.54
CA PHE A 139 15.61 -5.76 -3.49
C PHE A 139 16.04 -6.64 -2.31
N ASP A 140 15.16 -7.55 -1.87
CA ASP A 140 15.40 -8.39 -0.70
C ASP A 140 16.50 -9.45 -0.95
N ASP A 141 16.68 -9.89 -2.20
CA ASP A 141 17.79 -10.76 -2.60
C ASP A 141 19.14 -10.03 -2.43
N TYR A 142 19.19 -8.76 -2.83
CA TYR A 142 20.38 -7.92 -2.66
C TYR A 142 20.60 -7.52 -1.20
N ALA A 143 19.53 -7.33 -0.42
CA ALA A 143 19.62 -7.04 1.01
C ALA A 143 20.27 -8.17 1.83
N ALA A 144 20.29 -9.40 1.30
CA ALA A 144 21.01 -10.52 1.89
C ALA A 144 22.52 -10.51 1.60
N VAL A 145 22.95 -9.87 0.50
CA VAL A 145 24.35 -9.88 0.03
C VAL A 145 25.07 -8.58 0.36
N TYR A 146 24.37 -7.46 0.31
CA TYR A 146 24.93 -6.12 0.49
C TYR A 146 25.00 -5.70 1.95
N GLN A 147 25.79 -4.66 2.19
CA GLN A 147 26.02 -4.19 3.55
C GLN A 147 24.79 -3.43 4.04
N LYS A 148 24.35 -3.74 5.26
CA LYS A 148 23.39 -2.90 5.98
C LYS A 148 24.12 -1.67 6.54
N PRO A 149 23.74 -0.44 6.15
CA PRO A 149 24.36 0.75 6.69
C PRO A 149 24.02 0.91 8.17
N ASN A 150 24.79 1.72 8.88
CA ASN A 150 24.47 2.03 10.27
C ASN A 150 23.24 2.96 10.35
N LYS A 151 22.63 3.05 11.53
CA LYS A 151 21.38 3.81 11.72
C LYS A 151 21.49 5.29 11.32
N SER A 152 22.64 5.92 11.54
CA SER A 152 22.84 7.33 11.17
C SER A 152 22.89 7.49 9.66
N GLN A 153 23.69 6.65 8.99
CA GLN A 153 23.81 6.65 7.53
C GLN A 153 22.47 6.35 6.86
N ALA A 154 21.71 5.39 7.39
CA ALA A 154 20.37 5.10 6.89
C ALA A 154 19.46 6.32 7.02
N SER A 155 19.39 6.93 8.21
CA SER A 155 18.55 8.13 8.45
C SER A 155 18.88 9.29 7.52
N ASP A 156 20.17 9.59 7.33
CA ASP A 156 20.59 10.72 6.47
C ASP A 156 20.17 10.50 5.01
N VAL A 157 20.22 9.26 4.54
CA VAL A 157 19.84 8.88 3.17
C VAL A 157 18.32 8.77 3.01
N GLU A 158 17.63 8.28 4.04
CA GLU A 158 16.16 8.23 4.11
C GLU A 158 15.56 9.64 3.98
N ASP A 159 16.12 10.63 4.69
CA ASP A 159 15.65 12.02 4.62
C ASP A 159 15.77 12.60 3.20
N ILE A 160 16.83 12.25 2.46
CA ILE A 160 17.01 12.66 1.06
C ILE A 160 15.90 12.06 0.17
N VAL A 161 15.62 10.77 0.33
CA VAL A 161 14.62 10.06 -0.46
C VAL A 161 13.21 10.56 -0.15
N VAL A 162 12.87 10.69 1.13
CA VAL A 162 11.58 11.22 1.58
C VAL A 162 11.40 12.65 1.08
N SER A 163 12.43 13.50 1.18
CA SER A 163 12.36 14.89 0.69
C SER A 163 12.14 14.95 -0.82
N PHE A 164 12.74 14.07 -1.62
CA PHE A 164 12.54 14.04 -3.06
C PHE A 164 11.13 13.58 -3.41
N LEU A 165 10.70 12.43 -2.89
CA LEU A 165 9.40 11.84 -3.23
C LEU A 165 8.23 12.74 -2.77
N SER A 166 8.36 13.36 -1.59
CA SER A 166 7.35 14.30 -1.07
C SER A 166 7.33 15.64 -1.81
N ALA A 167 8.38 16.01 -2.56
CA ALA A 167 8.38 17.25 -3.32
C ALA A 167 7.31 17.25 -4.44
N GLY A 168 6.92 16.07 -4.91
CA GLY A 168 5.81 15.93 -5.87
C GLY A 168 4.43 16.17 -5.25
N TYR A 169 4.29 15.99 -3.94
CA TYR A 169 3.00 16.09 -3.25
C TYR A 169 2.56 17.54 -3.02
N GLY A 170 1.24 17.74 -2.99
CA GLY A 170 0.63 18.98 -2.50
C GLY A 170 0.79 19.13 -0.98
N SER A 171 0.63 20.36 -0.47
CA SER A 171 0.73 20.65 0.97
C SER A 171 -0.33 19.97 1.84
N GLU A 172 -1.37 19.40 1.24
CA GLU A 172 -2.50 18.73 1.91
C GLU A 172 -2.63 17.27 1.48
N SER A 173 -1.54 16.65 1.01
CA SER A 173 -1.58 15.28 0.53
C SER A 173 -1.92 14.28 1.62
N LEU A 174 -2.79 13.33 1.29
CA LEU A 174 -3.09 12.15 2.11
C LEU A 174 -2.05 11.04 1.92
N PHE A 175 -1.14 11.21 0.96
CA PHE A 175 -0.05 10.26 0.75
C PHE A 175 1.03 10.40 1.81
N ASP A 176 1.46 9.26 2.33
CA ASP A 176 2.63 9.15 3.19
C ASP A 176 3.69 8.25 2.53
N ILE A 177 4.89 8.21 3.11
CA ILE A 177 6.05 7.48 2.61
C ILE A 177 6.62 6.63 3.73
N ARG A 178 6.77 5.32 3.47
CA ARG A 178 7.46 4.40 4.37
C ARG A 178 8.70 3.88 3.66
N VAL A 179 9.84 4.03 4.31
CA VAL A 179 11.06 3.36 3.89
C VAL A 179 11.03 1.92 4.41
N ASP A 180 11.03 0.97 3.49
CA ASP A 180 10.97 -0.46 3.82
C ASP A 180 12.38 -1.07 3.96
N GLY A 181 13.40 -0.45 3.35
CA GLY A 181 14.76 -0.95 3.42
C GLY A 181 15.82 0.00 2.89
N CYS A 182 17.04 -0.19 3.39
CA CYS A 182 18.23 0.55 3.01
C CYS A 182 19.44 -0.40 2.93
N ILE A 183 20.13 -0.41 1.79
CA ILE A 183 21.32 -1.24 1.54
C ILE A 183 22.44 -0.38 0.94
N LEU A 184 23.69 -0.70 1.28
CA LEU A 184 24.90 -0.05 0.78
C LEU A 184 25.67 -1.03 -0.11
N GLU A 185 25.92 -0.64 -1.36
CA GLU A 185 26.78 -1.35 -2.28
C GLU A 185 28.25 -0.93 -2.08
N PRO A 186 29.13 -1.79 -1.54
CA PRO A 186 30.47 -1.36 -1.12
C PRO A 186 31.41 -1.00 -2.29
N ALA A 187 31.16 -1.54 -3.48
CA ALA A 187 32.01 -1.32 -4.65
C ALA A 187 31.86 0.09 -5.22
N THR A 188 30.63 0.61 -5.19
CA THR A 188 30.26 1.91 -5.74
C THR A 188 30.11 2.98 -4.65
N GLY A 189 29.82 2.57 -3.41
CA GLY A 189 29.46 3.47 -2.32
C GLY A 189 28.02 3.97 -2.40
N ASN A 190 27.21 3.43 -3.30
CA ASN A 190 25.83 3.83 -3.50
C ASN A 190 24.90 3.21 -2.45
N TYR A 191 23.93 3.99 -2.01
CA TYR A 191 22.83 3.52 -1.19
C TYR A 191 21.61 3.25 -2.07
N TYR A 192 20.96 2.12 -1.85
CA TYR A 192 19.67 1.80 -2.46
C TYR A 192 18.62 1.77 -1.37
N ILE A 193 17.55 2.54 -1.57
CA ILE A 193 16.43 2.71 -0.65
C ILE A 193 15.17 2.18 -1.31
N LYS A 194 14.49 1.24 -0.65
CA LYS A 194 13.15 0.78 -1.04
C LYS A 194 12.13 1.58 -0.24
N ALA A 195 11.22 2.26 -0.94
CA ALA A 195 10.13 2.99 -0.31
C ALA A 195 8.78 2.57 -0.90
N SER A 196 7.76 2.58 -0.06
CA SER A 196 6.36 2.32 -0.42
C SER A 196 5.50 3.56 -0.17
N GLN A 197 4.55 3.77 -1.07
CA GLN A 197 3.54 4.80 -0.92
C GLN A 197 2.41 4.31 -0.01
N LEU A 198 1.90 5.18 0.87
CA LEU A 198 0.79 4.87 1.75
C LEU A 198 -0.35 5.86 1.64
N ILE A 199 -1.55 5.39 1.97
CA ILE A 199 -2.75 6.20 2.20
C ILE A 199 -3.27 5.80 3.58
N ASP A 200 -3.45 6.77 4.48
CA ASP A 200 -3.91 6.53 5.86
C ASP A 200 -3.08 5.47 6.62
N GLY A 201 -1.78 5.38 6.31
CA GLY A 201 -0.86 4.42 6.91
C GLY A 201 -0.90 3.01 6.31
N LEU A 202 -1.69 2.78 5.25
CA LEU A 202 -1.77 1.51 4.53
C LEU A 202 -1.05 1.60 3.19
N VAL A 203 -0.33 0.53 2.84
CA VAL A 203 0.45 0.47 1.60
C VAL A 203 -0.48 0.49 0.39
N VAL A 204 -0.09 1.25 -0.64
CA VAL A 204 -0.66 1.12 -1.98
C VAL A 204 0.07 -0.01 -2.69
N TYR A 205 -0.63 -1.13 -2.89
CA TYR A 205 -0.08 -2.32 -3.52
C TYR A 205 0.49 -2.01 -4.93
N GLY A 206 1.71 -2.48 -5.18
CA GLY A 206 2.43 -2.24 -6.43
C GLY A 206 3.11 -0.86 -6.51
N HIS A 207 2.85 0.07 -5.59
CA HIS A 207 3.44 1.42 -5.58
C HIS A 207 4.69 1.48 -4.71
N GLY A 208 5.74 0.79 -5.20
CA GLY A 208 7.08 0.83 -4.61
C GLY A 208 8.06 1.52 -5.55
N VAL A 209 9.04 2.21 -4.96
CA VAL A 209 10.15 2.84 -5.68
C VAL A 209 11.49 2.42 -5.07
N ILE A 210 12.48 2.20 -5.95
CA ILE A 210 13.87 2.11 -5.56
C ILE A 210 14.55 3.43 -5.86
N CYS A 211 15.17 4.02 -4.85
CA CYS A 211 15.92 5.26 -4.94
C CYS A 211 17.41 4.99 -4.74
N VAL A 212 18.25 5.62 -5.55
CA VAL A 212 19.71 5.51 -5.46
C VAL A 212 20.30 6.84 -5.01
N VAL A 213 21.04 6.80 -3.91
CA VAL A 213 21.76 7.96 -3.37
C VAL A 213 23.25 7.72 -3.49
N SER A 214 23.94 8.67 -4.12
CA SER A 214 25.39 8.66 -4.33
C SER A 214 25.95 10.02 -3.92
N ASP A 215 27.07 10.02 -3.20
CA ASP A 215 27.73 11.24 -2.72
C ASP A 215 26.81 12.25 -1.98
N GLY A 216 25.79 11.74 -1.28
CA GLY A 216 24.84 12.56 -0.53
C GLY A 216 23.73 13.21 -1.37
N GLU A 217 23.54 12.76 -2.61
CA GLU A 217 22.48 13.24 -3.49
C GLU A 217 21.69 12.08 -4.10
N LEU A 218 20.39 12.27 -4.31
CA LEU A 218 19.60 11.34 -5.12
C LEU A 218 20.05 11.43 -6.58
N VAL A 219 20.50 10.31 -7.15
CA VAL A 219 20.99 10.25 -8.53
C VAL A 219 20.04 9.50 -9.46
N ALA A 220 19.23 8.60 -8.91
CA ALA A 220 18.23 7.87 -9.66
C ALA A 220 17.05 7.46 -8.77
N ALA A 221 15.87 7.28 -9.37
CA ALA A 221 14.74 6.63 -8.75
C ALA A 221 13.91 5.90 -9.81
N SER A 222 13.37 4.72 -9.51
CA SER A 222 12.54 3.97 -10.44
C SER A 222 11.53 3.07 -9.74
N GLY A 223 10.32 2.97 -10.29
CA GLY A 223 9.24 2.16 -9.74
C GLY A 223 7.87 2.70 -10.13
N HIS A 224 6.85 2.39 -9.34
CA HIS A 224 5.50 2.93 -9.53
C HIS A 224 5.18 3.90 -8.40
N TRP A 225 4.73 5.10 -8.75
CA TRP A 225 4.46 6.14 -7.78
C TRP A 225 3.44 7.15 -8.30
N TYR A 226 2.56 7.61 -7.42
CA TYR A 226 1.57 8.62 -7.76
C TYR A 226 1.88 9.93 -7.05
N PHE A 227 1.96 11.06 -7.75
CA PHE A 227 2.45 12.32 -7.15
C PHE A 227 1.37 13.37 -6.84
N PHE A 228 0.12 13.16 -7.22
CA PHE A 228 -0.93 14.16 -7.05
C PHE A 228 -1.91 13.82 -5.94
N ASP A 229 -2.76 14.77 -5.59
CA ASP A 229 -3.78 14.60 -4.55
C ASP A 229 -5.08 14.00 -5.12
N PHE A 230 -5.98 13.64 -4.22
CA PHE A 230 -7.32 13.15 -4.56
C PHE A 230 -8.28 14.31 -4.79
N ASP A 231 -9.14 14.18 -5.80
CA ASP A 231 -10.19 15.17 -6.06
C ASP A 231 -11.41 14.92 -5.19
N THR A 232 -11.75 13.65 -4.99
CA THR A 232 -12.93 13.24 -4.23
C THR A 232 -12.69 11.94 -3.50
N SER A 233 -13.39 11.75 -2.39
CA SER A 233 -13.47 10.47 -1.68
C SER A 233 -14.94 10.11 -1.44
N TYR A 234 -15.21 8.81 -1.30
CA TYR A 234 -16.53 8.33 -0.92
C TYR A 234 -16.46 7.02 -0.12
N ASN A 235 -17.44 6.87 0.77
CA ASN A 235 -17.61 5.67 1.58
C ASN A 235 -18.32 4.57 0.77
N SER A 236 -17.93 3.32 1.02
CA SER A 236 -18.56 2.12 0.47
C SER A 236 -18.67 1.08 1.57
N ASP A 237 -19.70 0.22 1.49
CA ASP A 237 -19.71 -1.00 2.31
C ASP A 237 -18.57 -1.90 1.82
N LEU A 238 -17.65 -2.23 2.73
CA LEU A 238 -16.48 -3.07 2.43
C LEU A 238 -16.68 -4.48 2.97
N TYR A 239 -16.27 -5.47 2.19
CA TYR A 239 -16.07 -6.83 2.63
C TYR A 239 -14.92 -6.86 3.65
N ASP A 240 -15.23 -7.41 4.82
CA ASP A 240 -14.23 -7.64 5.84
C ASP A 240 -13.33 -8.84 5.50
N GLN A 241 -12.25 -8.97 6.26
CA GLN A 241 -11.23 -10.00 6.09
C GLN A 241 -11.80 -11.43 6.11
N VAL A 242 -12.87 -11.69 6.87
CA VAL A 242 -13.49 -13.03 6.92
C VAL A 242 -14.21 -13.32 5.61
N ASN A 243 -15.01 -12.37 5.12
CA ASN A 243 -15.71 -12.57 3.84
C ASN A 243 -14.72 -12.75 2.67
N ILE A 244 -13.59 -12.02 2.70
CA ILE A 244 -12.54 -12.13 1.68
C ILE A 244 -11.88 -13.51 1.68
N LEU A 245 -11.65 -14.11 2.85
CA LEU A 245 -11.12 -15.48 2.93
C LEU A 245 -12.08 -16.51 2.29
N PHE A 246 -13.40 -16.30 2.39
CA PHE A 246 -14.36 -17.15 1.68
C PHE A 246 -14.32 -16.93 0.16
N SER A 247 -14.15 -15.69 -0.30
CA SER A 247 -13.94 -15.38 -1.73
C SER A 247 -12.66 -16.00 -2.27
N ASP A 248 -11.59 -16.03 -1.46
CA ASP A 248 -10.32 -16.66 -1.80
C ASP A 248 -10.47 -18.18 -1.96
N LEU A 249 -11.12 -18.85 -1.00
CA LEU A 249 -11.46 -20.27 -1.11
C LEU A 249 -12.22 -20.58 -2.41
N GLU A 250 -13.24 -19.79 -2.75
CA GLU A 250 -14.02 -19.99 -3.99
C GLU A 250 -13.16 -19.79 -5.25
N THR A 251 -12.27 -18.80 -5.23
CA THR A 251 -11.33 -18.52 -6.32
C THR A 251 -10.36 -19.69 -6.52
N LEU A 252 -9.75 -20.17 -5.45
CA LEU A 252 -8.79 -21.28 -5.47
C LEU A 252 -9.45 -22.60 -5.89
N LEU A 253 -10.67 -22.87 -5.43
CA LEU A 253 -11.45 -24.03 -5.88
C LEU A 253 -11.78 -23.94 -7.37
N SER A 254 -12.18 -22.76 -7.86
CA SER A 254 -12.49 -22.55 -9.28
C SER A 254 -11.25 -22.73 -10.17
N ARG A 255 -10.09 -22.23 -9.74
CA ARG A 255 -8.79 -22.44 -10.42
C ARG A 255 -8.45 -23.92 -10.46
N ARG A 256 -8.54 -24.59 -9.31
CA ARG A 256 -8.34 -26.03 -9.22
C ARG A 256 -9.27 -26.78 -10.17
N GLU A 257 -10.56 -26.48 -10.23
CA GLU A 257 -11.49 -27.14 -11.16
C GLU A 257 -11.10 -26.93 -12.63
N SER A 258 -10.62 -25.73 -12.97
CA SER A 258 -10.15 -25.41 -14.32
C SER A 258 -8.83 -26.13 -14.69
N GLU A 259 -7.92 -26.30 -13.73
CA GLU A 259 -6.62 -26.97 -13.90
C GLU A 259 -6.74 -28.50 -13.79
N ASN A 260 -7.69 -28.99 -12.98
CA ASN A 260 -7.96 -30.42 -12.74
C ASN A 260 -8.70 -31.14 -13.87
N ALA A 261 -8.83 -30.52 -15.05
CA ALA A 261 -8.87 -31.29 -16.30
C ALA A 261 -7.66 -32.24 -16.46
N GLN A 262 -6.59 -32.05 -15.65
CA GLN A 262 -5.39 -32.91 -15.58
C GLN A 262 -5.16 -33.69 -14.26
N GLY A 263 -6.10 -33.69 -13.30
CA GLY A 263 -6.13 -34.68 -12.21
C GLY A 263 -5.14 -34.50 -11.04
N SER A 264 -4.83 -33.26 -10.63
CA SER A 264 -4.03 -33.01 -9.42
C SER A 264 -4.89 -32.97 -8.15
N GLU A 265 -4.58 -33.81 -7.15
CA GLU A 265 -5.17 -33.78 -5.80
C GLU A 265 -4.36 -32.92 -4.82
N GLU A 266 -3.54 -31.98 -5.31
CA GLU A 266 -2.73 -31.15 -4.42
C GLU A 266 -3.60 -30.31 -3.48
N PRO A 267 -3.22 -30.22 -2.18
CA PRO A 267 -3.94 -29.42 -1.20
C PRO A 267 -3.92 -27.93 -1.61
N LEU A 268 -4.91 -27.16 -1.14
CA LEU A 268 -4.89 -25.71 -1.39
C LEU A 268 -3.69 -25.12 -0.65
N PRO A 269 -3.02 -24.11 -1.22
CA PRO A 269 -2.00 -23.39 -0.47
C PRO A 269 -2.69 -22.70 0.71
N GLY A 270 -2.09 -22.80 1.90
CA GLY A 270 -2.68 -22.20 3.11
C GLY A 270 -2.45 -20.70 3.16
N VAL A 271 -3.35 -19.95 3.81
CA VAL A 271 -3.19 -18.51 4.04
C VAL A 271 -2.30 -18.27 5.27
N VAL A 272 -1.25 -17.49 5.09
CA VAL A 272 -0.22 -17.16 6.10
C VAL A 272 -0.12 -15.67 6.43
N SER A 273 -0.72 -14.79 5.61
CA SER A 273 -0.86 -13.36 5.94
C SER A 273 -2.16 -12.78 5.38
N VAL A 274 -2.75 -11.83 6.10
CA VAL A 274 -3.94 -11.07 5.70
C VAL A 274 -3.72 -9.60 6.02
N ASP A 275 -3.37 -8.82 5.01
CA ASP A 275 -2.94 -7.43 5.18
C ASP A 275 -3.89 -6.46 4.46
N ALA A 276 -4.30 -5.38 5.13
CA ALA A 276 -5.07 -4.32 4.49
C ALA A 276 -4.15 -3.44 3.63
N CYS A 277 -4.60 -3.07 2.45
CA CYS A 277 -3.85 -2.24 1.50
C CYS A 277 -4.81 -1.42 0.63
N PHE A 278 -4.26 -0.60 -0.26
CA PHE A 278 -4.99 0.02 -1.37
C PHE A 278 -4.53 -0.58 -2.70
N THR A 279 -5.44 -0.72 -3.65
CA THR A 279 -5.11 -1.00 -5.06
C THR A 279 -5.53 0.16 -5.94
N THR A 280 -4.82 0.36 -7.05
CA THR A 280 -5.22 1.35 -8.04
C THR A 280 -6.11 0.74 -9.10
N TYR A 281 -7.10 1.48 -9.59
CA TYR A 281 -7.89 1.09 -10.76
C TYR A 281 -8.05 2.28 -11.70
N TRP A 282 -7.61 2.12 -12.95
CA TRP A 282 -7.82 3.14 -13.98
C TRP A 282 -9.17 2.95 -14.67
N ASN A 283 -10.02 3.97 -14.57
CA ASN A 283 -11.26 4.03 -15.33
C ASN A 283 -11.08 4.94 -16.55
N ALA A 284 -10.94 4.32 -17.72
CA ALA A 284 -10.76 5.02 -18.99
C ALA A 284 -11.97 5.89 -19.38
N GLU A 285 -13.19 5.51 -19.00
CA GLU A 285 -14.40 6.27 -19.35
C GLU A 285 -14.51 7.60 -18.60
N LYS A 286 -14.06 7.60 -17.34
CA LYS A 286 -14.05 8.78 -16.47
C LYS A 286 -12.71 9.53 -16.47
N THR A 287 -11.69 8.99 -17.14
CA THR A 287 -10.31 9.49 -17.07
C THR A 287 -9.85 9.68 -15.63
N ALA A 288 -10.17 8.71 -14.78
CA ALA A 288 -9.97 8.79 -13.34
C ALA A 288 -9.22 7.57 -12.82
N LEU A 289 -8.29 7.81 -11.92
CA LEU A 289 -7.58 6.82 -11.14
C LEU A 289 -8.28 6.66 -9.78
N TYR A 290 -8.66 5.44 -9.45
CA TYR A 290 -9.24 5.10 -8.15
C TYR A 290 -8.21 4.42 -7.28
N PHE A 291 -8.20 4.75 -5.98
CA PHE A 291 -7.48 3.99 -4.96
C PHE A 291 -8.52 3.31 -4.09
N ILE A 292 -8.56 1.99 -4.15
CA ILE A 292 -9.62 1.17 -3.61
C ILE A 292 -9.09 0.36 -2.42
N PRO A 293 -9.71 0.48 -1.24
CA PRO A 293 -9.50 -0.41 -0.10
C PRO A 293 -9.47 -1.88 -0.54
N SER A 294 -8.44 -2.61 -0.14
CA SER A 294 -8.19 -3.99 -0.58
C SER A 294 -7.56 -4.84 0.53
N TRP A 295 -7.58 -6.15 0.33
CA TRP A 295 -6.96 -7.14 1.19
C TRP A 295 -5.95 -7.95 0.40
N GLN A 296 -4.71 -8.00 0.88
CA GLN A 296 -3.65 -8.84 0.35
C GLN A 296 -3.54 -10.12 1.18
N LEU A 297 -3.70 -11.26 0.52
CA LEU A 297 -3.56 -12.58 1.11
C LEU A 297 -2.23 -13.20 0.67
N GLY A 298 -1.39 -13.53 1.64
CA GLY A 298 -0.17 -14.29 1.42
C GLY A 298 -0.42 -15.77 1.64
N HIS A 299 0.06 -16.60 0.71
CA HIS A 299 -0.11 -18.04 0.73
C HIS A 299 1.19 -18.78 1.00
N SER A 300 1.07 -20.02 1.51
CA SER A 300 2.20 -20.86 1.93
C SER A 300 3.13 -21.28 0.79
N ASP A 301 2.65 -21.22 -0.46
CA ASP A 301 3.44 -21.48 -1.67
C ASP A 301 4.18 -20.24 -2.19
N GLY A 302 4.03 -19.10 -1.50
CA GLY A 302 4.58 -17.80 -1.90
C GLY A 302 3.63 -16.95 -2.73
N THR A 303 2.49 -17.49 -3.16
CA THR A 303 1.52 -16.73 -3.96
C THR A 303 0.93 -15.58 -3.15
N LEU A 304 0.89 -14.40 -3.75
CA LEU A 304 0.17 -13.25 -3.23
C LEU A 304 -1.07 -13.02 -4.08
N ILE A 305 -2.22 -12.87 -3.44
CA ILE A 305 -3.49 -12.54 -4.11
C ILE A 305 -4.10 -11.32 -3.46
N VAL A 306 -4.52 -10.34 -4.27
CA VAL A 306 -5.13 -9.11 -3.76
C VAL A 306 -6.59 -9.03 -4.16
N TYR A 307 -7.46 -8.80 -3.19
CA TYR A 307 -8.90 -8.69 -3.35
C TYR A 307 -9.37 -7.26 -3.10
N ASN A 308 -10.17 -6.74 -4.02
CA ASN A 308 -10.86 -5.46 -3.84
C ASN A 308 -11.91 -5.59 -2.73
N ALA A 309 -11.80 -4.79 -1.67
CA ALA A 309 -12.70 -4.89 -0.53
C ALA A 309 -14.11 -4.36 -0.84
N ALA A 310 -14.34 -3.60 -1.90
CA ALA A 310 -15.67 -3.09 -2.24
C ALA A 310 -16.57 -4.13 -2.92
N ASN A 311 -15.99 -5.14 -3.58
CA ASN A 311 -16.74 -6.08 -4.42
C ASN A 311 -16.19 -7.52 -4.43
N SER A 312 -15.18 -7.81 -3.60
CA SER A 312 -14.47 -9.09 -3.50
C SER A 312 -13.87 -9.62 -4.81
N THR A 313 -13.68 -8.77 -5.82
CA THR A 313 -13.04 -9.21 -7.07
C THR A 313 -11.53 -9.28 -6.88
N GLU A 314 -10.93 -10.35 -7.41
CA GLU A 314 -9.48 -10.47 -7.48
C GLU A 314 -8.91 -9.39 -8.42
N TYR A 315 -7.87 -8.69 -7.95
CA TYR A 315 -7.17 -7.66 -8.71
C TYR A 315 -5.93 -8.22 -9.42
N LEU A 316 -5.08 -8.95 -8.70
CA LEU A 316 -3.82 -9.50 -9.22
C LEU A 316 -3.39 -10.74 -8.42
N SER A 317 -2.77 -11.70 -9.09
CA SER A 317 -2.02 -12.79 -8.48
C SER A 317 -0.58 -12.75 -8.98
N THR A 318 0.38 -12.59 -8.07
CA THR A 318 1.82 -12.71 -8.36
C THR A 318 2.32 -14.01 -7.75
N ARG A 319 3.05 -14.81 -8.55
CA ARG A 319 3.80 -15.99 -8.12
C ARG A 319 5.26 -15.65 -7.92
#